data_AF-A0A832SHK1-F1
#
_entry.id   AF-A0A832SHK1-F1
#
_cell.length_a   1.000
_cell.length_b   1.000
_cell.length_c   1.000
_cell.angle_alpha   90.00
_cell.angle_beta   90.00
_cell.angle_gamma   90.00
#
_symmetry.space_group_name_H-M   'P 1'
#
loop_
_entity.id
_entity.type
_entity.pdbx_description
1 polymer ?
#
loop_
_entity_poly.entity_id
_entity_poly.type
_entity_poly.pdbx_seq_one_letter_code
_entity_poly.pdbx_strand_id
1 'polypeptide(L)'
;MRLGSRSPDEFIKILNEKNKVIQNEFLIKILELTKMVDVKVMMGDSTITEQKTFDPKQITNYLEKLSQNLTDWSLQDVSVTNNEDLRRIFTKFEINEGNYLISGHISLQFHVLLFYKPLQRVIDCQKELAEIVDKTKNKETELSDNSDQFVLNKLKEMGYKDFDH
;
A
#
# COMPACT_ATOMS: atom_id res chain seq x y z
N MET A 1 27.57 9.54 1.73
CA MET A 1 28.03 9.79 3.11
C MET A 1 26.88 10.47 3.85
N ARG A 2 26.34 9.86 4.91
CA ARG A 2 25.35 10.54 5.78
C ARG A 2 26.12 11.66 6.49
N LEU A 3 25.68 12.91 6.40
CA LEU A 3 26.44 14.02 6.98
C LEU A 3 26.66 13.73 8.47
N GLY A 4 27.92 13.59 8.86
CA GLY A 4 28.27 13.44 10.26
C GLY A 4 27.81 14.70 10.98
N SER A 5 26.95 14.55 11.99
CA SER A 5 26.40 15.68 12.75
C SER A 5 27.47 16.47 13.52
N ARG A 6 28.68 15.93 13.64
CA ARG A 6 29.86 16.57 14.20
C ARG A 6 31.04 16.38 13.25
N SER A 7 31.22 17.33 12.34
CA SER A 7 32.41 17.42 11.50
C SER A 7 33.16 18.71 11.85
N PRO A 8 34.49 18.67 12.01
CA PRO A 8 35.29 19.89 12.12
C PRO A 8 35.35 20.65 10.79
N ASP A 9 35.03 19.99 9.67
CA ASP A 9 35.05 20.55 8.32
C ASP A 9 33.97 21.62 8.12
N GLU A 10 34.38 22.80 7.67
CA GLU A 10 33.52 23.98 7.54
C GLU A 10 32.46 23.81 6.43
N PHE A 11 32.82 23.16 5.32
CA PHE A 11 31.87 22.88 4.24
C PHE A 11 30.75 21.94 4.73
N ILE A 12 31.09 20.90 5.50
CA ILE A 12 30.10 19.99 6.09
C ILE A 12 29.21 20.69 7.13
N LYS A 13 29.73 21.66 7.89
CA LYS A 13 28.89 22.46 8.82
C LYS A 13 27.86 23.29 8.06
N ILE A 14 28.27 24.02 7.03
CA ILE A 14 27.37 24.82 6.20
C ILE A 14 26.30 23.93 5.55
N LEU A 15 26.70 22.76 5.03
CA LEU A 15 25.76 21.82 4.41
C LEU A 15 24.75 21.26 5.43
N ASN A 16 25.18 21.00 6.67
CA ASN A 16 24.30 20.59 7.76
C ASN A 16 23.30 21.68 8.15
N GLU A 17 23.70 22.95 8.20
CA GLU A 17 22.79 24.07 8.47
C GLU A 17 21.72 24.20 7.39
N LYS A 18 22.11 24.12 6.10
CA LYS A 18 21.18 24.14 4.98
C LYS A 18 20.22 22.96 5.02
N ASN A 19 20.72 21.76 5.30
CA ASN A 19 19.89 20.55 5.46
C ASN A 19 18.88 20.71 6.59
N LYS A 20 19.24 21.35 7.72
CA LYS A 20 18.32 21.60 8.83
C LYS A 20 17.18 22.56 8.42
N VAL A 21 17.49 23.61 7.65
CA VAL A 21 16.47 24.51 7.11
C VAL A 21 15.52 23.74 6.19
N ILE A 22 16.05 22.95 5.25
CA ILE A 22 15.25 22.14 4.33
C ILE A 22 14.34 21.17 5.10
N GLN A 23 14.85 20.49 6.12
CA GLN A 23 14.05 19.57 6.94
C GLN A 23 12.90 20.27 7.66
N ASN A 24 13.13 21.47 8.20
CA ASN A 24 12.09 22.23 8.89
C ASN A 24 10.99 22.68 7.92
N GLU A 25 11.36 23.26 6.78
CA GLU A 25 10.42 23.69 5.73
C GLU A 25 9.61 22.49 5.20
N PHE A 26 10.30 21.37 4.93
CA PHE A 26 9.66 20.14 4.49
C PHE A 26 8.68 19.60 5.55
N LEU A 27 9.07 19.59 6.83
CA LEU A 27 8.20 19.13 7.92
C LEU A 27 6.93 19.96 8.02
N ILE A 28 7.04 21.30 7.98
CA ILE A 28 5.89 22.21 8.01
C ILE A 28 4.95 21.89 6.85
N LYS A 29 5.51 21.73 5.64
CA LYS A 29 4.72 21.46 4.45
C LYS A 29 4.03 20.10 4.48
N ILE A 30 4.73 19.06 4.93
CA ILE A 30 4.15 17.72 5.04
C ILE A 30 3.03 17.71 6.07
N LEU A 31 3.19 18.34 7.22
CA LEU A 31 2.12 18.43 8.23
C LEU A 31 0.86 19.11 7.69
N GLU A 32 1.01 20.10 6.80
CA GLU A 32 -0.11 20.73 6.11
C GLU A 32 -0.81 19.76 5.13
N LEU A 33 -0.03 19.06 4.31
CA LEU A 33 -0.55 18.14 3.28
C LEU A 33 -1.10 16.83 3.87
N THR A 34 -0.63 16.43 5.05
CA THR A 34 -1.12 15.26 5.78
C THR A 34 -2.15 15.62 6.85
N LYS A 35 -2.84 16.76 6.71
CA LYS A 35 -3.97 17.08 7.59
C LYS A 35 -5.02 15.98 7.45
N MET A 36 -5.34 15.37 8.59
CA MET A 36 -6.30 14.29 8.65
C MET A 36 -7.72 14.80 8.40
N VAL A 37 -8.45 14.08 7.56
CA VAL A 37 -9.87 14.27 7.30
C VAL A 37 -10.64 13.04 7.77
N ASP A 38 -11.82 13.27 8.32
CA ASP A 38 -12.72 12.18 8.71
C ASP A 38 -13.46 11.66 7.48
N VAL A 39 -13.40 10.35 7.27
CA VAL A 39 -14.08 9.65 6.18
C VAL A 39 -14.90 8.50 6.73
N LYS A 40 -16.10 8.33 6.17
CA LYS A 40 -16.92 7.14 6.45
C LYS A 40 -16.39 5.97 5.65
N VAL A 41 -16.17 4.86 6.34
CA VAL A 41 -15.67 3.62 5.76
C VAL A 41 -16.53 2.45 6.21
N MET A 42 -16.48 1.35 5.47
CA MET A 42 -17.22 0.13 5.76
C MET A 42 -16.25 -0.99 6.18
N MET A 43 -16.59 -1.65 7.29
CA MET A 43 -15.90 -2.83 7.80
C MET A 43 -16.33 -4.10 7.06
N GLY A 44 -15.64 -5.22 7.29
CA GLY A 44 -15.96 -6.50 6.66
C GLY A 44 -17.35 -7.04 7.01
N ASP A 45 -17.91 -6.64 8.15
CA ASP A 45 -19.26 -7.00 8.63
C ASP A 45 -20.34 -6.00 8.17
N SER A 46 -20.04 -5.16 7.17
CA SER A 46 -20.91 -4.10 6.66
C SER A 46 -21.20 -2.95 7.64
N THR A 47 -20.57 -2.91 8.82
CA THR A 47 -20.72 -1.76 9.72
C THR A 47 -20.00 -0.53 9.17
N ILE A 48 -20.64 0.65 9.27
CA ILE A 48 -20.04 1.91 8.85
C ILE A 48 -19.40 2.58 10.05
N THR A 49 -18.11 2.92 9.94
CA THR A 49 -17.35 3.63 10.96
C THR A 49 -16.69 4.87 10.37
N GLU A 50 -16.26 5.80 11.23
CA GLU A 50 -15.47 6.97 10.82
C GLU A 50 -14.00 6.71 11.08
N GLN A 51 -13.16 7.04 10.10
CA GLN A 51 -11.71 6.90 10.17
C GLN A 51 -11.03 8.19 9.74
N LYS A 52 -9.87 8.45 10.33
CA LYS A 52 -9.03 9.58 9.96
C LYS A 52 -8.02 9.15 8.91
N THR A 53 -7.97 9.89 7.81
CA THR A 53 -7.04 9.63 6.71
C THR A 53 -6.55 10.93 6.09
N PHE A 54 -5.54 10.85 5.22
CA PHE A 54 -5.10 11.97 4.38
C PHE A 54 -4.97 11.48 2.94
N ASP A 55 -4.93 12.40 1.98
CA ASP A 55 -4.76 12.04 0.58
C ASP A 55 -3.27 11.92 0.21
N PRO A 56 -2.74 10.70 -0.01
CA PRO A 56 -1.33 10.52 -0.38
C PRO A 56 -0.99 11.16 -1.72
N LYS A 57 -1.97 11.40 -2.60
CA LYS A 57 -1.75 12.06 -3.89
C LYS A 57 -1.28 13.51 -3.74
N GLN A 58 -1.67 14.18 -2.66
CA GLN A 58 -1.17 15.53 -2.37
C GLN A 58 0.34 15.55 -2.16
N ILE A 59 0.88 14.50 -1.53
CA ILE A 59 2.33 14.32 -1.31
C ILE A 59 3.04 14.04 -2.63
N THR A 60 2.51 13.12 -3.44
CA THR A 60 3.06 12.83 -4.76
C THR A 60 3.14 14.08 -5.63
N ASN A 61 2.03 14.82 -5.74
CA ASN A 61 1.98 16.06 -6.53
C ASN A 61 2.97 17.12 -6.01
N TYR A 62 3.16 17.20 -4.69
CA TYR A 62 4.13 18.13 -4.09
C TYR A 62 5.57 17.77 -4.46
N LEU A 63 5.93 16.49 -4.38
CA LEU A 63 7.27 16.01 -4.74
C LEU A 63 7.54 16.12 -6.25
N GLU A 64 6.53 15.89 -7.10
CA GLU A 64 6.64 16.10 -8.55
C GLU A 64 6.89 17.58 -8.87
N LYS A 65 6.16 18.50 -8.24
CA LYS A 65 6.39 19.95 -8.38
C LYS A 65 7.77 20.37 -7.90
N LEU A 66 8.24 19.81 -6.78
CA LEU A 66 9.58 20.05 -6.29
C LEU A 66 10.63 19.60 -7.31
N SER A 67 10.43 18.42 -7.90
CA SER A 67 11.31 17.86 -8.93
C SER A 67 11.35 18.75 -10.17
N GLN A 68 10.21 19.25 -10.64
CA GLN A 68 10.12 20.16 -11.80
C GLN A 68 10.87 21.49 -11.58
N ASN A 69 10.99 21.94 -10.32
CA ASN A 69 11.67 23.19 -9.98
C ASN A 69 13.20 23.02 -9.78
N LEU A 70 13.71 21.80 -9.71
CA LEU A 70 15.15 21.52 -9.56
C LEU A 70 15.82 21.43 -10.93
N THR A 71 16.10 22.59 -11.54
CA THR A 71 16.84 22.68 -12.81
C THR A 71 18.26 22.17 -12.65
N ASP A 72 18.76 21.42 -13.63
CA ASP A 72 20.12 20.84 -13.67
C ASP A 72 20.40 19.71 -12.66
N TRP A 73 19.41 19.31 -11.87
CA TRP A 73 19.49 18.10 -11.05
C TRP A 73 19.08 16.87 -11.86
N SER A 74 19.81 15.77 -11.67
CA SER A 74 19.39 14.44 -12.09
C SER A 74 18.32 13.94 -11.13
N LEU A 75 17.12 13.65 -11.63
CA LEU A 75 15.92 13.37 -10.85
C LEU A 75 15.47 11.93 -11.06
N GLN A 76 15.12 11.25 -9.97
CA GLN A 76 14.32 10.03 -10.02
C GLN A 76 12.85 10.40 -9.79
N ASP A 77 11.98 9.90 -10.67
CA ASP A 77 10.53 10.07 -10.54
C ASP A 77 10.03 9.64 -9.16
N VAL A 78 8.93 10.28 -8.74
CA VAL A 78 8.31 9.96 -7.46
C VAL A 78 7.86 8.51 -7.46
N SER A 79 8.43 7.73 -6.55
CA SER A 79 8.24 6.28 -6.46
C SER A 79 7.45 5.93 -5.20
N VAL A 80 6.63 4.89 -5.30
CA VAL A 80 5.84 4.36 -4.17
C VAL A 80 6.22 2.91 -3.91
N THR A 81 6.62 2.59 -2.67
CA THR A 81 6.77 1.19 -2.26
C THR A 81 5.49 0.69 -1.61
N ASN A 82 5.16 -0.57 -1.87
CA ASN A 82 4.05 -1.29 -1.25
C ASN A 82 4.60 -2.52 -0.53
N ASN A 83 4.76 -2.42 0.79
CA ASN A 83 5.15 -3.55 1.64
C ASN A 83 4.06 -3.79 2.67
N GLU A 84 3.18 -4.76 2.43
CA GLU A 84 2.04 -5.11 3.29
C GLU A 84 1.15 -3.90 3.64
N ASP A 85 1.23 -3.39 4.87
CA ASP A 85 0.50 -2.22 5.38
C ASP A 85 1.35 -0.94 5.30
N LEU A 86 2.65 -1.04 5.08
CA LEU A 86 3.56 0.08 5.00
C LEU A 86 3.65 0.63 3.58
N ARG A 87 3.46 1.94 3.43
CA ARG A 87 3.70 2.66 2.18
C ARG A 87 4.80 3.69 2.39
N ARG A 88 5.61 3.88 1.35
CA ARG A 88 6.59 4.97 1.29
C ARG A 88 6.46 5.69 -0.04
N ILE A 89 6.33 7.01 0.00
CA ILE A 89 6.44 7.89 -1.15
C ILE A 89 7.80 8.57 -1.05
N PHE A 90 8.62 8.47 -2.09
CA PHE A 90 9.97 9.03 -2.06
C PHE A 90 10.44 9.50 -3.43
N THR A 91 11.40 10.41 -3.42
CA THR A 91 12.14 10.86 -4.60
C THR A 91 13.61 11.04 -4.23
N LYS A 92 14.49 10.84 -5.21
CA LYS A 92 15.92 11.05 -5.09
C LYS A 92 16.37 12.01 -6.18
N PHE A 93 17.34 12.84 -5.84
CA PHE A 93 17.89 13.80 -6.77
C PHE A 93 19.36 13.99 -6.50
N GLU A 94 20.13 14.27 -7.55
CA GLU A 94 21.57 14.47 -7.44
C GLU A 94 22.09 15.51 -8.42
N ILE A 95 23.16 16.18 -8.04
CA ILE A 95 23.86 17.15 -8.88
C ILE A 95 25.36 17.00 -8.68
N ASN A 96 26.13 17.19 -9.75
CA ASN A 96 27.57 17.27 -9.69
C ASN A 96 27.99 18.73 -9.64
N GLU A 97 28.78 19.09 -8.64
CA GLU A 97 29.39 20.40 -8.49
C GLU A 97 30.91 20.22 -8.37
N GLY A 98 31.63 20.45 -9.48
CA GLY A 98 33.06 20.15 -9.58
C GLY A 98 33.35 18.67 -9.31
N ASN A 99 34.12 18.39 -8.25
CA ASN A 99 34.48 17.03 -7.83
C ASN A 99 33.52 16.43 -6.79
N TYR A 100 32.40 17.11 -6.51
CA TYR A 100 31.43 16.69 -5.48
C TYR A 100 30.13 16.22 -6.13
N LEU A 101 29.64 15.06 -5.68
CA LEU A 101 28.27 14.60 -5.94
C LEU A 101 27.41 14.92 -4.71
N ILE A 102 26.43 15.79 -4.90
CA ILE A 102 25.43 16.10 -3.88
C ILE A 102 24.18 15.30 -4.19
N SER A 103 23.78 14.42 -3.28
CA SER A 103 22.57 13.60 -3.41
C SER A 103 21.57 13.93 -2.30
N GLY A 104 20.32 14.17 -2.66
CA GLY A 104 19.18 14.30 -1.76
C GLY A 104 18.23 13.11 -1.87
N HIS A 105 17.62 12.75 -0.73
CA HIS A 105 16.57 11.74 -0.67
C HIS A 105 15.48 12.22 0.28
N ILE A 106 14.28 12.40 -0.26
CA ILE A 106 13.09 12.79 0.49
C ILE A 106 12.14 11.60 0.51
N SER A 107 11.67 11.22 1.70
CA SER A 107 10.75 10.09 1.85
C SER A 107 9.72 10.34 2.95
N LEU A 108 8.45 10.08 2.66
CA LEU A 108 7.37 9.97 3.63
C LEU A 108 6.96 8.51 3.75
N GLN A 109 6.83 8.01 4.99
CA GLN A 109 6.39 6.65 5.27
C GLN A 109 5.13 6.69 6.15
N PHE A 110 4.14 5.87 5.83
CA PHE A 110 2.87 5.79 6.56
C PHE A 110 2.27 4.38 6.50
N HIS A 111 1.42 4.07 7.48
CA HIS A 111 0.64 2.84 7.50
C HIS A 111 -0.69 3.02 6.76
N VAL A 112 -1.15 1.96 6.11
CA VAL A 112 -2.42 1.89 5.39
C VAL A 112 -3.30 0.84 6.04
N LEU A 113 -4.49 1.26 6.44
CA LEU A 113 -5.58 0.38 6.81
C LEU A 113 -6.53 0.26 5.63
N LEU A 114 -6.88 -0.98 5.25
CA LEU A 114 -7.79 -1.25 4.15
C LEU A 114 -9.22 -1.30 4.67
N PHE A 115 -10.07 -0.42 4.15
CA PHE A 115 -11.50 -0.43 4.40
C PHE A 115 -12.28 -0.47 3.09
N TYR A 116 -13.53 -0.92 3.14
CA TYR A 116 -14.42 -0.85 1.99
C TYR A 116 -15.02 0.55 1.85
N LYS A 117 -15.32 0.92 0.60
CA LYS A 117 -16.14 2.12 0.33
C LYS A 117 -17.57 1.86 0.81
N PRO A 118 -18.23 2.82 1.49
CA PRO A 118 -19.62 2.66 1.94
C PRO A 118 -20.59 2.83 0.77
N LEU A 119 -20.64 1.85 -0.12
CA LEU A 119 -21.47 1.84 -1.34
C LEU A 119 -22.31 0.58 -1.40
N GLN A 120 -23.55 0.70 -1.87
CA GLN A 120 -24.49 -0.42 -1.99
C GLN A 120 -23.89 -1.61 -2.76
N ARG A 121 -23.18 -1.33 -3.86
CA ARG A 121 -22.51 -2.36 -4.67
C ARG A 121 -21.54 -3.23 -3.86
N VAL A 122 -20.85 -2.67 -2.86
CA VAL A 122 -19.95 -3.45 -2.00
C VAL A 122 -20.76 -4.45 -1.18
N ILE A 123 -21.88 -4.02 -0.60
CA ILE A 123 -22.78 -4.88 0.17
C ILE A 123 -23.34 -5.99 -0.72
N ASP A 124 -23.77 -5.65 -1.94
CA ASP A 124 -24.30 -6.62 -2.90
C ASP A 124 -23.25 -7.67 -3.26
N CYS A 125 -22.00 -7.26 -3.52
CA CYS A 125 -20.89 -8.16 -3.74
C CYS A 125 -20.59 -9.05 -2.52
N GLN A 126 -20.65 -8.50 -1.30
CA GLN A 126 -20.46 -9.30 -0.08
C GLN A 126 -21.55 -10.37 0.10
N LYS A 127 -22.80 -10.04 -0.22
CA LYS A 127 -23.91 -11.01 -0.20
C LYS A 127 -23.72 -12.10 -1.25
N GLU A 128 -23.37 -11.74 -2.47
CA GLU A 128 -23.09 -12.70 -3.55
C GLU A 128 -21.94 -13.64 -3.17
N LEU A 129 -20.85 -13.11 -2.59
CA LEU A 129 -19.75 -13.91 -2.10
C LEU A 129 -20.18 -14.87 -0.98
N ALA A 130 -21.00 -14.40 -0.03
CA ALA A 130 -21.53 -15.26 1.03
C ALA A 130 -22.38 -16.41 0.46
N GLU A 131 -23.28 -16.12 -0.49
CA GLU A 131 -24.08 -17.15 -1.15
C GLU A 131 -23.22 -18.16 -1.92
N ILE A 132 -22.14 -17.72 -2.57
CA ILE A 132 -21.21 -18.62 -3.26
C ILE A 132 -20.49 -19.53 -2.27
N VAL A 133 -20.02 -18.98 -1.14
CA VAL A 133 -19.36 -19.74 -0.07
C VAL A 133 -20.32 -20.78 0.51
N ASP A 134 -21.56 -20.39 0.84
CA ASP A 134 -22.57 -21.31 1.38
C ASP A 134 -22.92 -22.41 0.38
N LYS A 135 -23.13 -22.07 -0.90
CA LYS A 135 -23.37 -23.07 -1.96
C LYS A 135 -22.18 -24.03 -2.12
N THR A 136 -20.96 -23.51 -2.02
CA THR A 136 -19.74 -24.33 -2.14
C THR A 136 -19.62 -25.27 -0.95
N LYS A 137 -19.82 -24.78 0.27
CA LYS A 137 -19.79 -25.60 1.48
C LYS A 137 -20.87 -26.69 1.48
N ASN A 138 -22.08 -26.36 1.03
CA ASN A 138 -23.16 -27.34 0.88
C ASN A 138 -22.78 -28.42 -0.15
N LYS A 139 -22.25 -28.03 -1.31
CA LYS A 139 -21.78 -28.99 -2.32
C LYS A 139 -20.62 -29.84 -1.83
N GLU A 140 -19.66 -29.28 -1.09
CA GLU A 140 -18.57 -30.04 -0.47
C GLU A 140 -19.11 -31.08 0.51
N THR A 141 -20.11 -30.72 1.30
CA THR A 141 -20.76 -31.63 2.24
C THR A 141 -21.52 -32.73 1.50
N GLU A 142 -22.32 -32.39 0.48
CA GLU A 142 -23.01 -33.37 -0.38
C GLU A 142 -22.04 -34.31 -1.10
N LEU A 143 -20.91 -33.79 -1.60
CA LEU A 143 -19.86 -34.60 -2.23
C LEU A 143 -19.18 -35.53 -1.22
N SER A 144 -18.95 -35.07 0.01
CA SER A 144 -18.41 -35.90 1.08
C SER A 144 -19.38 -37.03 1.46
N ASP A 145 -20.65 -36.70 1.66
CA ASP A 145 -21.68 -37.67 2.08
C ASP A 145 -22.00 -38.69 0.98
N ASN A 146 -21.96 -38.26 -0.29
CA ASN A 146 -22.25 -39.13 -1.44
C ASN A 146 -20.99 -39.65 -2.14
N SER A 147 -19.79 -39.41 -1.57
CA SER A 147 -18.50 -39.81 -2.13
C SER A 147 -18.48 -41.30 -2.49
N ASP A 148 -18.83 -42.14 -1.52
CA ASP A 148 -18.75 -43.59 -1.66
C ASP A 148 -19.78 -44.09 -2.69
N GLN A 149 -20.98 -43.53 -2.67
CA GLN A 149 -22.03 -43.85 -3.63
C GLN A 149 -21.66 -43.39 -5.06
N PHE A 150 -21.03 -42.23 -5.19
CA PHE A 150 -20.56 -41.69 -6.46
C PHE A 150 -19.44 -42.53 -7.05
N VAL A 151 -18.47 -42.94 -6.22
CA VAL A 151 -17.39 -43.87 -6.60
C VAL A 151 -17.97 -45.21 -7.03
N LEU A 152 -18.88 -45.80 -6.24
CA LEU A 152 -19.55 -47.07 -6.57
C LEU A 152 -20.34 -46.99 -7.88
N ASN A 153 -21.05 -45.88 -8.12
CA ASN A 153 -21.78 -45.67 -9.37
C ASN A 153 -20.83 -45.52 -10.57
N LYS A 154 -19.72 -44.78 -10.42
CA LYS A 154 -18.68 -44.65 -11.47
C LYS A 154 -18.04 -45.99 -11.80
N LEU A 155 -17.74 -46.79 -10.78
CA LEU A 155 -17.17 -48.13 -10.94
C LEU A 155 -18.15 -49.08 -11.66
N LYS A 156 -19.45 -49.01 -11.32
CA LYS A 156 -20.52 -49.73 -12.04
C LYS A 156 -20.65 -49.29 -13.50
N GLU A 157 -20.59 -47.99 -13.79
CA GLU A 157 -20.57 -47.45 -15.17
C GLU A 157 -19.35 -47.93 -15.97
N MET A 158 -18.19 -48.05 -15.33
CA MET A 158 -16.95 -48.56 -15.95
C MET A 158 -16.95 -50.09 -16.13
N GLY A 159 -18.03 -50.78 -15.75
CA GLY A 159 -18.21 -52.20 -16.00
C GLY A 159 -17.71 -53.13 -14.87
N TYR A 160 -17.29 -52.59 -13.73
CA TYR A 160 -16.99 -53.39 -12.54
C TYR A 160 -18.31 -53.85 -11.89
N LYS A 161 -18.54 -55.17 -11.82
CA LYS A 161 -19.83 -55.75 -11.42
C LYS A 161 -19.88 -56.43 -10.05
N ASP A 162 -18.74 -56.64 -9.38
CA ASP A 162 -18.71 -57.31 -8.08
C ASP A 162 -18.17 -56.36 -7.00
N PHE A 163 -19.06 -55.88 -6.15
CA PHE A 163 -18.73 -55.12 -4.92
C PHE A 163 -19.38 -55.74 -3.68
N ASP A 164 -19.77 -57.02 -3.74
CA ASP A 164 -20.32 -57.76 -2.62
C ASP A 164 -19.19 -58.39 -1.78
N HIS A 165 -18.93 -57.82 -0.60
CA HIS A 165 -18.47 -58.54 0.58
C HIS A 165 -19.07 -57.93 1.85
#